data_AF-A0AAE1H172-F1
#
_entry.id   AF-A0AAE1H172-F1
#
_cell.length_a   1.000
_cell.length_b   1.000
_cell.length_c   1.000
_cell.angle_alpha   90.00
_cell.angle_beta   90.00
_cell.angle_gamma   90.00
#
_symmetry.space_group_name_H-M   'P 1'
#
loop_
_entity.id
_entity.type
_entity.pdbx_description
1 polymer ?
#
loop_
_entity_poly.entity_id
_entity_poly.type
_entity_poly.pdbx_seq_one_letter_code
_entity_poly.pdbx_strand_id
1 'polypeptide(L)'
;MPPQPETRSAGNRPAPLPGTGLEDIGVPGQNYLRDALTSCTDPLKAIEEFQLENGILLPSLRQMLPLLDLHGVRRLDFHTSELRDRLVSHIETIGQKEGRERDRKLKELLNKSFPLVQVKALRPVVMGILKNTPHIDDKYLRVLVKDRELYNDTDTEVKQQIWKDNQSLFGDEVSPLLSQYIKEKENILFDHQNLTNLFFSPSPKVRRQGEVVQKLANMIGNSVKLYDMVLQFLRTLFLRTRNVHYCTLRAELLMALHDLEIQDIISVDPCHKFTWCLDACIREKNVDVKRSRELQGFLDSIKRGQEQVLGDLSMTLCDPYAINFLATSAMKILHHIISYEGMARDNTVLVLLLRMLALGLSAWNMIDSQEFKEPKLDPQVVTKFIPALMSLMVDDQVRPPPDACQAYVQESSVASILSMYYTLHAARSKDRVGLMRILGTLAACESDRAFEDPFLHFLVSLLVHMGEEFAAEDFCTVVFDEFFSSGLTRDNVTRHLLKLLWYVYPKLPASRLHTLVKALQPSSQQNEAVHRLYDALTERIGSEEAAPAVPANMDYLESPLMSVPTPAPIH
;
A
#
# COMPACT_ATOMS: atom_id res chain seq x y z
N MET A 1 69.56 -1.76 -58.57
CA MET A 1 69.58 -0.71 -57.54
C MET A 1 68.27 -0.82 -56.76
N PRO A 2 68.32 -1.19 -55.48
CA PRO A 2 67.11 -1.34 -54.67
C PRO A 2 66.57 0.05 -54.26
N PRO A 3 65.24 0.22 -54.19
CA PRO A 3 64.64 1.44 -53.67
C PRO A 3 64.64 1.50 -52.14
N GLN A 4 64.64 2.75 -51.66
CA GLN A 4 64.71 3.27 -50.29
C GLN A 4 63.46 2.97 -49.42
N PRO A 5 63.54 3.18 -48.08
CA PRO A 5 62.68 2.53 -47.10
C PRO A 5 61.33 3.24 -46.89
N GLU A 6 60.27 2.44 -46.76
CA GLU A 6 58.97 2.89 -46.26
C GLU A 6 59.03 3.19 -44.76
N THR A 7 58.54 4.37 -44.42
CA THR A 7 58.23 4.85 -43.07
C THR A 7 57.30 3.87 -42.35
N ARG A 8 57.79 3.21 -41.30
CA ARG A 8 56.93 2.45 -40.37
C ARG A 8 55.99 3.41 -39.65
N SER A 9 54.70 3.29 -39.95
CA SER A 9 53.62 3.92 -39.19
C SER A 9 53.71 3.51 -37.71
N ALA A 10 53.53 4.50 -36.83
CA ALA A 10 53.41 4.27 -35.39
C ALA A 10 52.22 3.33 -35.16
N GLY A 11 52.51 2.12 -34.69
CA GLY A 11 51.50 1.13 -34.34
C GLY A 11 50.53 1.72 -33.31
N ASN A 12 49.25 1.68 -33.67
CA ASN A 12 48.10 1.99 -32.83
C ASN A 12 48.26 1.28 -31.47
N ARG A 13 48.62 2.01 -30.41
CA ARG A 13 48.54 1.46 -29.04
C ARG A 13 47.05 1.28 -28.73
N PRO A 14 46.58 0.07 -28.36
CA PRO A 14 45.21 -0.09 -27.88
C PRO A 14 45.00 0.84 -26.68
N ALA A 15 43.85 1.51 -26.64
CA ALA A 15 43.48 2.37 -25.53
C ALA A 15 43.63 1.61 -24.18
N PRO A 16 44.03 2.28 -23.09
CA PRO A 16 44.08 1.65 -21.78
C PRO A 16 42.72 1.04 -21.46
N LEU A 17 42.71 -0.24 -21.05
CA LEU A 17 41.51 -0.87 -20.54
C LEU A 17 41.11 -0.13 -19.25
N PRO A 18 39.81 0.06 -18.98
CA PRO A 18 39.36 0.67 -17.73
C PRO A 18 40.00 -0.08 -16.56
N GLY A 19 40.73 0.63 -15.69
CA GLY A 19 41.41 0.04 -14.54
C GLY A 19 40.41 -0.62 -13.59
N THR A 20 40.73 -1.81 -13.10
CA THR A 20 39.86 -2.58 -12.20
C THR A 20 39.93 -2.12 -10.74
N GLY A 21 40.78 -1.12 -10.43
CA GLY A 21 41.06 -0.64 -9.08
C GLY A 21 42.01 -1.54 -8.29
N LEU A 22 42.50 -2.64 -8.89
CA LEU A 22 43.50 -3.52 -8.28
C LEU A 22 44.85 -2.82 -8.15
N GLU A 23 45.25 -2.05 -9.15
CA GLU A 23 46.51 -1.32 -9.15
C GLU A 23 46.55 -0.23 -8.05
N ASP A 24 45.39 0.34 -7.69
CA ASP A 24 45.26 1.37 -6.64
C ASP A 24 45.56 0.83 -5.24
N ILE A 25 45.44 -0.49 -5.05
CA ILE A 25 45.79 -1.18 -3.80
C ILE A 25 47.13 -1.91 -3.89
N GLY A 26 47.90 -1.68 -4.95
CA GLY A 26 49.19 -2.32 -5.20
C GLY A 26 49.10 -3.79 -5.63
N VAL A 27 47.93 -4.24 -6.09
CA VAL A 27 47.76 -5.58 -6.66
C VAL A 27 47.91 -5.52 -8.18
N PRO A 28 48.74 -6.37 -8.81
CA PRO A 28 48.89 -6.35 -10.26
C PRO A 28 47.56 -6.69 -10.96
N GLY A 29 47.03 -5.75 -11.75
CA GLY A 29 45.78 -5.91 -12.46
C GLY A 29 45.95 -6.32 -13.93
N GLN A 30 44.90 -6.10 -14.72
CA GLN A 30 44.82 -6.56 -16.10
C GLN A 30 45.92 -5.96 -17.00
N ASN A 31 46.28 -4.70 -16.77
CA ASN A 31 47.31 -4.02 -17.55
C ASN A 31 48.69 -4.63 -17.28
N TYR A 32 49.02 -4.91 -16.01
CA TYR A 32 50.25 -5.59 -15.66
C TYR A 32 50.32 -6.98 -16.27
N LEU A 33 49.25 -7.78 -16.14
CA LEU A 33 49.21 -9.13 -16.71
C LEU A 33 49.35 -9.13 -18.23
N ARG A 34 48.68 -8.19 -18.92
CA ARG A 34 48.81 -8.03 -20.36
C ARG A 34 50.25 -7.71 -20.73
N ASP A 35 50.87 -6.75 -20.05
CA ASP A 35 52.22 -6.31 -20.37
C ASP A 35 53.24 -7.42 -20.03
N ALA A 36 53.07 -8.14 -18.92
CA ALA A 36 53.89 -9.29 -18.54
C ALA A 36 53.80 -10.44 -19.55
N LEU A 37 52.58 -10.80 -19.98
CA LEU A 37 52.36 -11.90 -20.93
C LEU A 37 52.74 -11.56 -22.37
N THR A 38 52.74 -10.27 -22.73
CA THR A 38 53.17 -9.82 -24.07
C THR A 38 54.67 -9.55 -24.16
N SER A 39 55.35 -9.32 -23.03
CA SER A 39 56.80 -9.06 -22.98
C SER A 39 57.65 -10.28 -22.59
N CYS A 40 57.04 -11.35 -22.07
CA CYS A 40 57.77 -12.55 -21.65
C CYS A 40 58.16 -13.46 -22.84
N THR A 41 59.29 -14.15 -22.71
CA THR A 41 59.73 -15.18 -23.66
C THR A 41 59.05 -16.53 -23.45
N ASP A 42 58.57 -16.81 -22.23
CA ASP A 42 57.83 -18.02 -21.86
C ASP A 42 56.56 -17.67 -21.06
N PRO A 43 55.39 -17.65 -21.73
CA PRO A 43 54.12 -17.30 -21.09
C PRO A 43 53.69 -18.27 -19.99
N LEU A 44 54.01 -19.57 -20.09
CA LEU A 44 53.60 -20.56 -19.10
C LEU A 44 54.36 -20.35 -17.79
N LYS A 45 55.67 -20.12 -17.89
CA LYS A 45 56.50 -19.81 -16.72
C LYS A 45 56.10 -18.48 -16.06
N ALA A 46 55.79 -17.46 -16.86
CA ALA A 46 55.30 -16.18 -16.35
C ALA A 46 53.98 -16.32 -15.58
N ILE A 47 53.06 -17.18 -16.04
CA ILE A 47 51.81 -17.50 -15.32
C ILE A 47 52.11 -18.22 -14.01
N GLU A 48 53.03 -19.20 -14.00
CA GLU A 48 53.38 -19.94 -12.79
C GLU A 48 54.03 -19.04 -11.73
N GLU A 49 54.97 -18.19 -12.13
CA GLU A 49 55.61 -17.19 -11.26
C GLU A 49 54.56 -16.22 -10.70
N PHE A 50 53.66 -15.70 -11.55
CA PHE A 50 52.58 -14.82 -11.12
C PHE A 50 51.65 -15.48 -10.10
N GLN A 51 51.26 -16.74 -10.33
CA GLN A 51 50.41 -17.50 -9.42
C GLN A 51 51.11 -17.82 -8.10
N LEU A 52 52.42 -18.02 -8.11
CA LEU A 52 53.21 -18.30 -6.92
C LEU A 52 53.36 -17.05 -6.04
N GLU A 53 53.56 -15.89 -6.67
CA GLU A 53 53.70 -14.60 -6.00
C GLU A 53 52.37 -14.06 -5.45
N ASN A 54 51.27 -14.20 -6.23
CA ASN A 54 49.97 -13.60 -5.91
C ASN A 54 48.93 -14.61 -5.39
N GLY A 55 49.32 -15.88 -5.23
CA GLY A 55 48.48 -16.93 -4.67
C GLY A 55 48.32 -16.84 -3.16
N ILE A 56 47.45 -17.70 -2.60
CA ILE A 56 47.24 -17.72 -1.14
C ILE A 56 48.42 -18.38 -0.46
N LEU A 57 49.20 -17.57 0.26
CA LEU A 57 50.41 -17.98 0.98
C LEU A 57 50.07 -18.64 2.33
N LEU A 58 49.25 -19.70 2.32
CA LEU A 58 48.99 -20.56 3.47
C LEU A 58 49.73 -21.89 3.28
N PRO A 59 50.74 -22.22 4.11
CA PRO A 59 51.53 -23.46 3.97
C PRO A 59 50.68 -24.74 3.95
N SER A 60 49.60 -24.78 4.74
CA SER A 60 48.65 -25.89 4.80
C SER A 60 47.80 -26.03 3.53
N LEU A 61 47.41 -24.90 2.93
CA LEU A 61 46.60 -24.89 1.71
C LEU A 61 47.42 -25.30 0.48
N ARG A 62 48.71 -24.93 0.44
CA ARG A 62 49.63 -25.26 -0.66
C ARG A 62 49.75 -26.77 -0.91
N GLN A 63 49.64 -27.59 0.13
CA GLN A 63 49.66 -29.06 0.04
C GLN A 63 48.32 -29.64 -0.44
N MET A 64 47.21 -28.93 -0.22
CA MET A 64 45.85 -29.38 -0.53
C MET A 64 45.37 -28.95 -1.92
N LEU A 65 45.90 -27.86 -2.48
CA LEU A 65 45.54 -27.37 -3.83
C LEU A 65 45.71 -28.43 -4.93
N PRO A 66 46.79 -29.23 -4.98
CA PRO A 66 46.92 -30.29 -5.98
C PRO A 66 45.84 -31.37 -5.86
N LEU A 67 45.35 -31.64 -4.64
CA LEU A 67 44.25 -32.59 -4.43
C LEU A 67 42.94 -32.03 -4.99
N LEU A 68 42.68 -30.74 -4.83
CA LEU A 68 41.52 -30.08 -5.44
C LEU A 68 41.59 -30.11 -6.97
N ASP A 69 42.78 -29.85 -7.54
CA ASP A 69 43.01 -29.93 -8.98
C ASP A 69 42.74 -31.36 -9.51
N LEU A 70 43.17 -32.40 -8.78
CA LEU A 70 42.90 -33.81 -9.12
C LEU A 70 41.40 -34.18 -9.09
N HIS A 71 40.60 -33.52 -8.25
CA HIS A 71 39.15 -33.72 -8.17
C HIS A 71 38.39 -32.82 -9.16
N GLY A 72 39.09 -32.12 -10.06
CA GLY A 72 38.49 -31.25 -11.07
C GLY A 72 37.94 -29.93 -10.53
N VAL A 73 38.28 -29.55 -9.29
CA VAL A 73 37.87 -28.28 -8.70
C VAL A 73 38.81 -27.19 -9.19
N ARG A 74 38.29 -26.21 -9.93
CA ARG A 74 39.11 -25.07 -10.38
C ARG A 74 39.45 -24.20 -9.18
N ARG A 75 40.71 -23.76 -9.08
CA ARG A 75 41.17 -22.87 -7.99
C ARG A 75 40.35 -21.59 -7.86
N LEU A 76 39.89 -21.03 -8.98
CA LEU A 76 38.98 -19.88 -8.99
C LEU A 76 37.68 -20.18 -8.26
N ASP A 77 37.07 -21.35 -8.50
CA ASP A 77 35.81 -21.75 -7.89
C ASP A 77 36.00 -21.90 -6.38
N PHE A 78 37.08 -22.58 -5.95
CA PHE A 78 37.42 -22.73 -4.53
C PHE A 78 37.64 -21.37 -3.83
N HIS A 79 38.39 -20.45 -4.43
CA HIS A 79 38.64 -19.15 -3.82
C HIS A 79 37.37 -18.29 -3.76
N THR A 80 36.54 -18.37 -4.80
CA THR A 80 35.30 -17.60 -4.91
C THR A 80 34.25 -18.11 -3.92
N SER A 81 34.17 -19.41 -3.66
CA SER A 81 33.22 -19.96 -2.69
C SER A 81 33.75 -19.83 -1.25
N GLU A 82 34.92 -20.38 -0.95
CA GLU A 82 35.35 -20.54 0.45
C GLU A 82 35.84 -19.23 1.10
N LEU A 83 36.54 -18.36 0.37
CA LEU A 83 37.13 -17.16 0.99
C LEU A 83 36.18 -15.99 0.98
N ARG A 84 35.49 -15.76 -0.14
CA ARG A 84 34.53 -14.66 -0.24
C ARG A 84 33.42 -14.85 0.79
N ASP A 85 32.83 -16.04 0.87
CA ASP A 85 31.69 -16.28 1.74
C ASP A 85 32.13 -16.23 3.23
N ARG A 86 33.34 -16.72 3.56
CA ARG A 86 33.93 -16.52 4.90
C ARG A 86 34.23 -15.06 5.23
N LEU A 87 34.71 -14.27 4.26
CA LEU A 87 34.96 -12.84 4.46
C LEU A 87 33.65 -12.10 4.72
N VAL A 88 32.62 -12.35 3.91
CA VAL A 88 31.28 -11.78 4.10
C VAL A 88 30.73 -12.14 5.48
N SER A 89 30.77 -13.43 5.85
CA SER A 89 30.34 -13.89 7.18
C SER A 89 31.14 -13.24 8.32
N HIS A 90 32.45 -13.05 8.15
CA HIS A 90 33.27 -12.35 9.13
C HIS A 90 32.90 -10.86 9.25
N ILE A 91 32.58 -10.20 8.14
CA ILE A 91 32.12 -8.81 8.13
C ILE A 91 30.77 -8.70 8.85
N GLU A 92 29.84 -9.62 8.62
CA GLU A 92 28.58 -9.66 9.37
C GLU A 92 28.81 -9.85 10.87
N THR A 93 29.74 -10.73 11.25
CA THR A 93 30.13 -10.94 12.66
C THR A 93 30.73 -9.68 13.28
N ILE A 94 31.51 -8.90 12.51
CA ILE A 94 32.01 -7.59 12.96
C ILE A 94 30.83 -6.62 13.09
N GLY A 95 29.90 -6.62 12.14
CA GLY A 95 28.72 -5.78 12.09
C GLY A 95 27.79 -5.93 13.29
N GLN A 96 27.63 -7.16 13.81
CA GLN A 96 26.83 -7.46 15.00
C GLN A 96 27.41 -6.90 16.31
N LYS A 97 28.66 -6.44 16.32
CA LYS A 97 29.26 -5.82 17.51
C LYS A 97 28.77 -4.39 17.69
N GLU A 98 28.89 -3.86 18.89
CA GLU A 98 28.53 -2.47 19.18
C GLU A 98 29.77 -1.62 19.54
N GLY A 99 29.65 -0.31 19.38
CA GLY A 99 30.63 0.67 19.84
C GLY A 99 31.64 1.17 18.81
N ARG A 100 32.44 2.17 19.23
CA ARG A 100 33.33 2.96 18.36
C ARG A 100 34.45 2.15 17.71
N GLU A 101 34.93 1.09 18.36
CA GLU A 101 35.96 0.19 17.83
C GLU A 101 35.48 -0.52 16.56
N ARG A 102 34.21 -0.99 16.54
CA ARG A 102 33.59 -1.56 15.33
C ARG A 102 33.56 -0.52 14.21
N ASP A 103 33.02 0.66 14.49
CA ASP A 103 32.88 1.73 13.50
C ASP A 103 34.22 2.12 12.88
N ARG A 104 35.27 2.25 13.70
CA ARG A 104 36.63 2.50 13.22
C ARG A 104 37.08 1.38 12.28
N LYS A 105 36.94 0.12 12.70
CA LYS A 105 37.36 -1.03 11.91
C LYS A 105 36.62 -1.12 10.56
N LEU A 106 35.30 -0.90 10.54
CA LEU A 106 34.52 -0.93 9.30
C LEU A 106 34.89 0.22 8.37
N LYS A 107 35.11 1.44 8.90
CA LYS A 107 35.60 2.58 8.10
C LYS A 107 36.98 2.31 7.52
N GLU A 108 37.90 1.73 8.28
CA GLU A 108 39.22 1.34 7.79
C GLU A 108 39.14 0.28 6.70
N LEU A 109 38.31 -0.75 6.88
CA LEU A 109 38.07 -1.78 5.88
C LEU A 109 37.48 -1.18 4.61
N LEU A 110 36.44 -0.35 4.73
CA LEU A 110 35.80 0.32 3.61
C LEU A 110 36.78 1.20 2.83
N ASN A 111 37.59 2.01 3.52
CA ASN A 111 38.59 2.85 2.87
C ASN A 111 39.56 2.03 2.01
N LYS A 112 39.96 0.84 2.46
CA LYS A 112 40.91 -0.04 1.75
C LYS A 112 40.26 -0.86 0.64
N SER A 113 39.01 -1.29 0.83
CA SER A 113 38.34 -2.22 -0.09
C SER A 113 37.51 -1.53 -1.15
N PHE A 114 37.06 -0.29 -0.93
CA PHE A 114 36.17 0.40 -1.87
C PHE A 114 36.72 0.57 -3.29
N PRO A 115 38.03 0.79 -3.54
CA PRO A 115 38.57 0.80 -4.92
C PRO A 115 38.22 -0.46 -5.72
N LEU A 116 37.99 -1.60 -5.03
CA LEU A 116 37.67 -2.90 -5.62
C LEU A 116 36.17 -3.09 -5.91
N VAL A 117 35.32 -2.09 -5.68
CA VAL A 117 33.86 -2.21 -5.87
C VAL A 117 33.47 -2.55 -7.31
N GLN A 118 34.31 -2.17 -8.27
CA GLN A 118 34.15 -2.49 -9.70
C GLN A 118 34.51 -3.95 -10.03
N VAL A 119 35.26 -4.64 -9.16
CA VAL A 119 35.61 -6.05 -9.33
C VAL A 119 34.45 -6.92 -8.88
N LYS A 120 33.66 -7.47 -9.83
CA LYS A 120 32.46 -8.27 -9.55
C LYS A 120 32.68 -9.39 -8.53
N ALA A 121 33.85 -10.06 -8.56
CA ALA A 121 34.17 -11.14 -7.62
C ALA A 121 34.33 -10.67 -6.16
N LEU A 122 34.77 -9.44 -5.93
CA LEU A 122 35.01 -8.85 -4.60
C LEU A 122 33.89 -7.90 -4.16
N ARG A 123 33.03 -7.47 -5.09
CA ARG A 123 31.91 -6.58 -4.81
C ARG A 123 31.04 -7.03 -3.62
N PRO A 124 30.67 -8.31 -3.44
CA PRO A 124 29.88 -8.73 -2.28
C PRO A 124 30.54 -8.43 -0.93
N VAL A 125 31.88 -8.48 -0.87
CA VAL A 125 32.65 -8.14 0.32
C VAL A 125 32.54 -6.63 0.62
N VAL A 126 32.66 -5.79 -0.42
CA VAL A 126 32.52 -4.33 -0.29
C VAL A 126 31.08 -3.95 0.11
N MET A 127 30.07 -4.59 -0.51
CA MET A 127 28.66 -4.37 -0.16
C MET A 127 28.36 -4.79 1.28
N GLY A 128 28.90 -5.93 1.73
CA GLY A 128 28.79 -6.35 3.12
C GLY A 128 29.38 -5.34 4.10
N ILE A 129 30.52 -4.71 3.77
CA ILE A 129 31.10 -3.64 4.61
C ILE A 129 30.21 -2.40 4.61
N LEU A 130 29.73 -1.96 3.44
CA LEU A 130 28.84 -0.81 3.29
C LEU A 130 27.57 -1.00 4.12
N LYS A 131 26.89 -2.15 4.00
CA LYS A 131 25.68 -2.51 4.75
C LYS A 131 25.88 -2.35 6.26
N ASN A 132 27.00 -2.82 6.78
CA ASN A 132 27.29 -2.80 8.21
C ASN A 132 27.87 -1.46 8.70
N THR A 133 28.12 -0.50 7.81
CA THR A 133 28.69 0.81 8.15
C THR A 133 27.57 1.81 8.46
N PRO A 134 27.42 2.28 9.72
CA PRO A 134 26.27 3.12 10.10
C PRO A 134 26.25 4.49 9.43
N HIS A 135 27.43 5.05 9.15
CA HIS A 135 27.59 6.32 8.45
C HIS A 135 28.64 6.19 7.36
N ILE A 136 28.18 6.13 6.11
CA ILE A 136 29.00 6.04 4.92
C ILE A 136 29.32 7.46 4.42
N ASP A 137 30.59 7.74 4.15
CA ASP A 137 30.98 9.05 3.62
C ASP A 137 30.40 9.29 2.20
N ASP A 138 29.92 10.51 1.93
CA ASP A 138 29.29 10.92 0.66
C ASP A 138 30.13 10.65 -0.59
N LYS A 139 31.46 10.60 -0.46
CA LYS A 139 32.36 10.24 -1.56
C LYS A 139 32.04 8.85 -2.12
N TYR A 140 31.64 7.90 -1.27
CA TYR A 140 31.30 6.53 -1.66
C TYR A 140 29.89 6.45 -2.23
N LEU A 141 28.92 7.08 -1.55
CA LEU A 141 27.53 7.12 -2.00
C LEU A 141 27.41 7.72 -3.41
N ARG A 142 28.16 8.79 -3.71
CA ARG A 142 28.21 9.39 -5.05
C ARG A 142 28.73 8.46 -6.14
N VAL A 143 29.63 7.52 -5.81
CA VAL A 143 30.09 6.52 -6.79
C VAL A 143 29.01 5.47 -7.02
N LEU A 144 28.37 4.99 -5.95
CA LEU A 144 27.29 4.00 -6.04
C LEU A 144 26.10 4.52 -6.86
N VAL A 145 25.68 5.78 -6.66
CA VAL A 145 24.56 6.39 -7.38
C VAL A 145 24.85 6.60 -8.87
N LYS A 146 26.10 6.87 -9.23
CA LYS A 146 26.49 7.10 -10.63
C LYS A 146 26.48 5.84 -11.49
N ASP A 147 26.60 4.68 -10.87
CA ASP A 147 26.68 3.39 -11.54
C ASP A 147 25.45 2.54 -11.19
N ARG A 148 24.57 2.31 -12.18
CA ARG A 148 23.31 1.59 -11.98
C ARG A 148 23.52 0.15 -11.53
N GLU A 149 24.60 -0.52 -11.96
CA GLU A 149 24.88 -1.90 -11.53
C GLU A 149 25.26 -1.92 -10.05
N LEU A 150 26.14 -0.99 -9.63
CA LEU A 150 26.52 -0.87 -8.23
C LEU A 150 25.35 -0.48 -7.33
N TYR A 151 24.52 0.48 -7.76
CA TYR A 151 23.33 0.88 -7.00
C TYR A 151 22.37 -0.30 -6.82
N ASN A 152 22.10 -1.08 -7.87
CA ASN A 152 21.20 -2.23 -7.78
C ASN A 152 21.70 -3.30 -6.80
N ASP A 153 23.02 -3.52 -6.76
CA ASP A 153 23.66 -4.50 -5.89
C ASP A 153 23.75 -4.07 -4.41
N THR A 154 23.41 -2.81 -4.08
CA THR A 154 23.46 -2.34 -2.68
C THR A 154 22.26 -2.81 -1.86
N ASP A 155 22.53 -3.19 -0.60
CA ASP A 155 21.50 -3.48 0.39
C ASP A 155 20.64 -2.24 0.73
N THR A 156 19.46 -2.48 1.30
CA THR A 156 18.47 -1.43 1.59
C THR A 156 19.01 -0.42 2.61
N GLU A 157 19.82 -0.85 3.58
CA GLU A 157 20.43 -0.01 4.61
C GLU A 157 21.41 1.02 4.00
N VAL A 158 22.09 0.64 2.91
CA VAL A 158 22.95 1.57 2.15
C VAL A 158 22.09 2.52 1.35
N LYS A 159 21.05 2.01 0.68
CA LYS A 159 20.10 2.82 -0.09
C LYS A 159 19.37 3.83 0.79
N GLN A 160 19.00 3.48 2.01
CA GLN A 160 18.43 4.39 3.01
C GLN A 160 19.33 5.60 3.26
N GLN A 161 20.65 5.40 3.36
CA GLN A 161 21.61 6.50 3.50
C GLN A 161 21.67 7.38 2.24
N ILE A 162 21.58 6.78 1.05
CA ILE A 162 21.51 7.50 -0.24
C ILE A 162 20.22 8.33 -0.34
N TRP A 163 19.07 7.71 -0.04
CA TRP A 163 17.73 8.29 -0.21
C TRP A 163 17.50 9.49 0.71
N LYS A 164 18.10 9.50 1.90
CA LYS A 164 17.99 10.61 2.87
C LYS A 164 18.30 11.95 2.22
N ASP A 165 19.27 12.01 1.31
CA ASP A 165 19.71 13.26 0.67
C ASP A 165 19.41 13.31 -0.84
N ASN A 166 18.65 12.34 -1.36
CA ASN A 166 18.27 12.27 -2.77
C ASN A 166 16.76 11.96 -2.92
N GLN A 167 15.94 13.00 -2.74
CA GLN A 167 14.48 12.88 -2.76
C GLN A 167 13.91 12.38 -4.08
N SER A 168 14.47 12.80 -5.21
CA SER A 168 14.02 12.34 -6.52
C SER A 168 14.24 10.85 -6.69
N LEU A 169 15.44 10.36 -6.35
CA LEU A 169 15.75 8.93 -6.46
C LEU A 169 14.86 8.09 -5.54
N PHE A 170 14.62 8.54 -4.31
CA PHE A 170 13.69 7.84 -3.42
C PHE A 170 12.24 7.85 -3.95
N GLY A 171 11.81 8.97 -4.51
CA GLY A 171 10.51 9.09 -5.18
C GLY A 171 10.35 8.11 -6.34
N ASP A 172 11.40 7.91 -7.14
CA ASP A 172 11.41 6.96 -8.26
C ASP A 172 11.27 5.50 -7.79
N GLU A 173 11.81 5.14 -6.63
CA GLU A 173 11.70 3.80 -6.03
C GLU A 173 10.33 3.58 -5.36
N VAL A 174 9.78 4.61 -4.70
CA VAL A 174 8.53 4.53 -3.93
C VAL A 174 7.30 4.64 -4.83
N SER A 175 7.33 5.48 -5.87
CA SER A 175 6.17 5.75 -6.74
C SER A 175 5.54 4.50 -7.38
N PRO A 176 6.32 3.52 -7.90
CA PRO A 176 5.78 2.26 -8.40
C PRO A 176 5.01 1.47 -7.33
N LEU A 177 5.53 1.45 -6.08
CA LEU A 177 4.88 0.77 -4.96
C LEU A 177 3.54 1.45 -4.61
N LEU A 178 3.51 2.79 -4.57
CA LEU A 178 2.28 3.54 -4.31
C LEU A 178 1.22 3.29 -5.39
N SER A 179 1.64 3.23 -6.65
CA SER A 179 0.75 2.92 -7.78
C SER A 179 0.24 1.47 -7.72
N GLN A 180 1.12 0.52 -7.37
CA GLN A 180 0.77 -0.88 -7.15
C GLN A 180 -0.28 -1.01 -6.04
N TYR A 181 -0.10 -0.33 -4.90
CA TYR A 181 -1.03 -0.39 -3.78
C TYR A 181 -2.45 0.03 -4.19
N ILE A 182 -2.58 1.15 -4.91
CA ILE A 182 -3.89 1.61 -5.38
C ILE A 182 -4.53 0.59 -6.32
N LYS A 183 -3.75 0.06 -7.27
CA LYS A 183 -4.22 -0.97 -8.20
C LYS A 183 -4.69 -2.24 -7.49
N GLU A 184 -4.01 -2.67 -6.44
CA GLU A 184 -4.43 -3.80 -5.61
C GLU A 184 -5.79 -3.55 -4.94
N LYS A 185 -6.04 -2.34 -4.43
CA LYS A 185 -7.35 -1.97 -3.85
C LYS A 185 -8.44 -1.91 -4.90
N GLU A 186 -8.18 -1.31 -6.06
CA GLU A 186 -9.11 -1.25 -7.18
C GLU A 186 -9.47 -2.65 -7.70
N ASN A 187 -8.50 -3.56 -7.77
CA ASN A 187 -8.76 -4.94 -8.17
C ASN A 187 -9.76 -5.63 -7.24
N ILE A 188 -9.67 -5.41 -5.92
CA ILE A 188 -10.64 -5.94 -4.95
C ILE A 188 -12.02 -5.31 -5.17
N LEU A 189 -12.08 -3.99 -5.35
CA LEU A 189 -13.34 -3.25 -5.50
C LEU A 189 -14.10 -3.65 -6.78
N PHE A 190 -13.39 -3.81 -7.89
CA PHE A 190 -13.98 -4.07 -9.20
C PHE A 190 -13.98 -5.55 -9.62
N ASP A 191 -13.53 -6.47 -8.78
CA ASP A 191 -13.67 -7.90 -9.05
C ASP A 191 -15.16 -8.29 -9.08
N HIS A 192 -15.57 -8.91 -10.18
CA HIS A 192 -16.95 -9.36 -10.43
C HIS A 192 -17.07 -10.90 -10.41
N GLN A 193 -15.97 -11.62 -10.19
CA GLN A 193 -15.97 -13.09 -10.16
C GLN A 193 -16.13 -13.62 -8.74
N ASN A 194 -15.56 -12.94 -7.75
CA ASN A 194 -15.60 -13.37 -6.36
C ASN A 194 -16.42 -12.42 -5.46
N LEU A 195 -17.61 -12.87 -5.03
CA LEU A 195 -18.45 -12.14 -4.07
C LEU A 195 -17.95 -12.23 -2.62
N THR A 196 -17.12 -13.22 -2.31
CA THR A 196 -16.67 -13.48 -0.93
C THR A 196 -15.50 -12.59 -0.50
N ASN A 197 -14.77 -12.02 -1.45
CA ASN A 197 -13.64 -11.14 -1.19
C ASN A 197 -14.09 -9.68 -1.06
N LEU A 198 -14.65 -9.34 0.09
CA LEU A 198 -15.16 -7.99 0.33
C LEU A 198 -14.05 -7.06 0.77
N PHE A 199 -14.11 -5.81 0.30
CA PHE A 199 -13.15 -4.77 0.63
C PHE A 199 -12.92 -4.58 2.15
N PHE A 200 -13.98 -4.64 2.97
CA PHE A 200 -13.90 -4.45 4.43
C PHE A 200 -13.65 -5.73 5.23
N SER A 201 -13.51 -6.89 4.59
CA SER A 201 -13.27 -8.17 5.26
C SER A 201 -11.89 -8.32 5.92
N PRO A 202 -10.77 -7.82 5.34
CA PRO A 202 -9.46 -8.09 5.91
C PRO A 202 -9.28 -7.36 7.25
N SER A 203 -8.77 -8.09 8.26
CA SER A 203 -8.44 -7.50 9.55
C SER A 203 -7.30 -6.48 9.42
N PRO A 204 -7.20 -5.48 10.31
CA PRO A 204 -6.12 -4.50 10.23
C PRO A 204 -4.71 -5.10 10.24
N LYS A 205 -4.51 -6.26 10.89
CA LYS A 205 -3.23 -6.98 10.90
C LYS A 205 -2.90 -7.59 9.54
N VAL A 206 -3.87 -8.20 8.88
CA VAL A 206 -3.69 -8.79 7.54
C VAL A 206 -3.39 -7.69 6.52
N ARG A 207 -4.11 -6.55 6.60
CA ARG A 207 -3.93 -5.45 5.65
C ARG A 207 -2.49 -4.93 5.60
N ARG A 208 -1.91 -4.66 6.77
CA ARG A 208 -0.54 -4.13 6.87
C ARG A 208 0.56 -5.16 6.61
N GLN A 209 0.22 -6.45 6.50
CA GLN A 209 1.14 -7.50 6.04
C GLN A 209 1.26 -7.57 4.50
N GLY A 210 0.51 -6.74 3.76
CA GLY A 210 0.61 -6.65 2.31
C GLY A 210 2.03 -6.30 1.83
N GLU A 211 2.40 -6.85 0.68
CA GLU A 211 3.76 -6.74 0.12
C GLU A 211 4.24 -5.29 0.02
N VAL A 212 3.38 -4.39 -0.49
CA VAL A 212 3.73 -2.98 -0.63
C VAL A 212 4.02 -2.33 0.72
N VAL A 213 3.17 -2.54 1.73
CA VAL A 213 3.32 -1.93 3.06
C VAL A 213 4.62 -2.41 3.71
N GLN A 214 4.90 -3.71 3.64
CA GLN A 214 6.12 -4.29 4.18
C GLN A 214 7.38 -3.79 3.46
N LYS A 215 7.34 -3.68 2.13
CA LYS A 215 8.44 -3.09 1.35
C LYS A 215 8.70 -1.64 1.73
N LEU A 216 7.65 -0.82 1.84
CA LEU A 216 7.78 0.58 2.26
C LEU A 216 8.35 0.69 3.67
N ALA A 217 7.88 -0.11 4.62
CA ALA A 217 8.41 -0.15 5.97
C ALA A 217 9.91 -0.51 5.98
N ASN A 218 10.32 -1.52 5.18
CA ASN A 218 11.73 -1.89 5.01
C ASN A 218 12.56 -0.76 4.36
N MET A 219 12.02 -0.09 3.33
CA MET A 219 12.70 1.03 2.68
C MET A 219 12.89 2.23 3.61
N ILE A 220 11.97 2.46 4.55
CA ILE A 220 12.05 3.54 5.53
C ILE A 220 13.03 3.18 6.65
N GLY A 221 12.99 1.94 7.14
CA GLY A 221 13.78 1.49 8.28
C GLY A 221 13.53 2.35 9.51
N ASN A 222 14.60 2.80 10.17
CA ASN A 222 14.54 3.71 11.32
C ASN A 222 14.65 5.21 10.94
N SER A 223 14.60 5.54 9.65
CA SER A 223 14.83 6.91 9.19
C SER A 223 13.56 7.76 9.24
N VAL A 224 13.45 8.63 10.24
CA VAL A 224 12.37 9.62 10.35
C VAL A 224 12.25 10.48 9.09
N LYS A 225 13.39 10.89 8.50
CA LYS A 225 13.41 11.69 7.26
C LYS A 225 12.75 10.96 6.08
N LEU A 226 13.01 9.67 5.92
CA LEU A 226 12.39 8.87 4.84
C LEU A 226 10.91 8.65 5.11
N TYR A 227 10.53 8.42 6.37
CA TYR A 227 9.13 8.34 6.79
C TYR A 227 8.37 9.62 6.42
N ASP A 228 8.90 10.78 6.80
CA ASP A 228 8.31 12.09 6.50
C ASP A 228 8.17 12.34 4.99
N MET A 229 9.16 11.91 4.19
CA MET A 229 9.09 11.99 2.73
C MET A 229 7.96 11.13 2.17
N VAL A 230 7.79 9.90 2.65
CA VAL A 230 6.65 9.05 2.25
C VAL A 230 5.34 9.71 2.64
N LEU A 231 5.21 10.24 3.86
CA LEU A 231 4.00 10.96 4.29
C LEU A 231 3.71 12.17 3.39
N GLN A 232 4.74 12.92 2.97
CA GLN A 232 4.59 14.03 2.03
C GLN A 232 4.11 13.55 0.65
N PHE A 233 4.64 12.44 0.14
CA PHE A 233 4.15 11.83 -1.10
C PHE A 233 2.68 11.42 -0.98
N LEU A 234 2.29 10.76 0.11
CA LEU A 234 0.89 10.37 0.36
C LEU A 234 -0.04 11.58 0.42
N ARG A 235 0.34 12.66 1.12
CA ARG A 235 -0.45 13.91 1.15
C ARG A 235 -0.59 14.53 -0.24
N THR A 236 0.51 14.59 -0.99
CA THR A 236 0.53 15.16 -2.35
C THR A 236 -0.37 14.36 -3.30
N LEU A 237 -0.28 13.04 -3.26
CA LEU A 237 -1.09 12.16 -4.10
C LEU A 237 -2.55 12.20 -3.68
N PHE A 238 -2.86 12.18 -2.39
CA PHE A 238 -4.22 12.35 -1.88
C PHE A 238 -4.87 13.64 -2.39
N LEU A 239 -4.15 14.77 -2.33
CA LEU A 239 -4.66 16.04 -2.86
C LEU A 239 -4.89 16.00 -4.38
N ARG A 240 -3.90 15.47 -5.13
CA ARG A 240 -3.93 15.46 -6.60
C ARG A 240 -4.95 14.51 -7.19
N THR A 241 -5.12 13.32 -6.62
CA THR A 241 -5.96 12.27 -7.20
C THR A 241 -7.30 12.12 -6.49
N ARG A 242 -7.47 12.73 -5.30
CA ARG A 242 -8.62 12.51 -4.40
C ARG A 242 -8.80 11.05 -3.97
N ASN A 243 -7.78 10.21 -4.13
CA ASN A 243 -7.87 8.80 -3.78
C ASN A 243 -7.63 8.59 -2.27
N VAL A 244 -8.71 8.25 -1.56
CA VAL A 244 -8.71 8.03 -0.10
C VAL A 244 -7.86 6.83 0.35
N HIS A 245 -7.48 5.91 -0.54
CA HIS A 245 -6.63 4.78 -0.18
C HIS A 245 -5.20 5.19 0.19
N TYR A 246 -4.75 6.40 -0.15
CA TYR A 246 -3.50 6.94 0.42
C TYR A 246 -3.62 7.24 1.92
N CYS A 247 -4.83 7.56 2.40
CA CYS A 247 -5.11 7.68 3.83
C CYS A 247 -5.07 6.31 4.52
N THR A 248 -5.61 5.27 3.86
CA THR A 248 -5.46 3.88 4.32
C THR A 248 -3.99 3.48 4.43
N LEU A 249 -3.19 3.76 3.40
CA LEU A 249 -1.77 3.44 3.38
C LEU A 249 -0.99 4.18 4.48
N ARG A 250 -1.33 5.45 4.77
CA ARG A 250 -0.75 6.19 5.90
C ARG A 250 -0.95 5.44 7.22
N ALA A 251 -2.19 5.04 7.51
CA ALA A 251 -2.51 4.34 8.75
C ALA A 251 -1.86 2.94 8.82
N GLU A 252 -1.92 2.17 7.73
CA GLU A 252 -1.32 0.84 7.65
C GLU A 252 0.20 0.89 7.81
N LEU A 253 0.87 1.86 7.19
CA LEU A 253 2.32 2.04 7.30
C LEU A 253 2.75 2.38 8.73
N LEU A 254 2.06 3.32 9.40
CA LEU A 254 2.36 3.67 10.78
C LEU A 254 2.17 2.47 11.71
N MET A 255 1.12 1.67 11.50
CA MET A 255 0.89 0.45 12.30
C MET A 255 1.85 -0.69 11.93
N ALA A 256 2.36 -0.75 10.70
CA ALA A 256 3.42 -1.69 10.33
C ALA A 256 4.75 -1.35 11.03
N LEU A 257 5.13 -0.06 11.07
CA LEU A 257 6.31 0.40 11.81
C LEU A 257 6.17 0.20 13.33
N HIS A 258 4.95 0.33 13.85
CA HIS A 258 4.64 -0.03 15.24
C HIS A 258 4.81 -1.53 15.51
N ASP A 259 4.32 -2.39 14.62
CA ASP A 259 4.50 -3.85 14.74
C ASP A 259 5.98 -4.27 14.67
N LEU A 260 6.82 -3.49 13.97
CA LEU A 260 8.27 -3.65 13.90
C LEU A 260 9.03 -2.99 15.07
N GLU A 261 8.31 -2.38 16.02
CA GLU A 261 8.85 -1.72 17.22
C GLU A 261 9.86 -0.58 16.92
N ILE A 262 9.69 0.13 15.81
CA ILE A 262 10.60 1.21 15.39
C ILE A 262 10.32 2.50 16.20
N GLN A 263 10.91 2.56 17.40
CA GLN A 263 10.71 3.66 18.38
C GLN A 263 11.09 5.04 17.83
N ASP A 264 12.10 5.12 16.97
CA ASP A 264 12.57 6.38 16.37
C ASP A 264 11.46 7.10 15.61
N ILE A 265 10.51 6.36 15.03
CA ILE A 265 9.38 6.91 14.27
C ILE A 265 8.13 7.00 15.14
N ILE A 266 7.73 5.92 15.82
CA ILE A 266 6.44 5.91 16.55
C ILE A 266 6.42 6.85 17.76
N SER A 267 7.57 7.18 18.35
CA SER A 267 7.65 8.12 19.47
C SER A 267 7.50 9.58 19.05
N VAL A 268 7.77 9.90 17.78
CA VAL A 268 7.71 11.27 17.23
C VAL A 268 6.46 11.52 16.39
N ASP A 269 5.84 10.49 15.82
CA ASP A 269 4.60 10.65 15.06
C ASP A 269 3.44 11.05 15.98
N PRO A 270 2.82 12.23 15.77
CA PRO A 270 1.79 12.75 16.66
C PRO A 270 0.46 11.99 16.58
N CYS A 271 0.25 11.20 15.52
CA CYS A 271 -0.96 10.42 15.29
C CYS A 271 -0.84 8.98 15.77
N HIS A 272 0.34 8.52 16.22
CA HIS A 272 0.59 7.13 16.61
C HIS A 272 -0.43 6.60 17.62
N LYS A 273 -0.56 7.24 18.78
CA LYS A 273 -1.45 6.78 19.86
C LYS A 273 -2.92 6.78 19.45
N PHE A 274 -3.34 7.81 18.71
CA PHE A 274 -4.69 7.91 18.19
C PHE A 274 -4.99 6.79 17.18
N THR A 275 -4.10 6.61 16.21
CA THR A 275 -4.23 5.58 15.16
C THR A 275 -4.24 4.18 15.78
N TRP A 276 -3.41 3.93 16.79
CA TRP A 276 -3.39 2.66 17.51
C TRP A 276 -4.68 2.38 18.27
N CYS A 277 -5.22 3.38 18.97
CA CYS A 277 -6.51 3.26 19.66
C CYS A 277 -7.67 3.03 18.68
N LEU A 278 -7.68 3.75 17.56
CA LEU A 278 -8.67 3.57 16.49
C LEU A 278 -8.54 2.18 15.82
N ASP A 279 -7.33 1.71 15.54
CA ASP A 279 -7.06 0.37 14.99
C ASP A 279 -7.63 -0.73 15.88
N ALA A 280 -7.50 -0.57 17.21
CA ALA A 280 -8.10 -1.48 18.18
C ALA A 280 -9.63 -1.49 18.12
N CYS A 281 -10.25 -0.32 17.99
CA CYS A 281 -11.70 -0.20 17.83
C CYS A 281 -12.20 -0.85 16.53
N ILE A 282 -11.50 -0.61 15.41
CA ILE A 282 -11.81 -1.21 14.11
C ILE A 282 -11.70 -2.74 14.18
N ARG A 283 -10.61 -3.26 14.77
CA ARG A 283 -10.37 -4.70 14.92
C ARG A 283 -11.47 -5.38 15.73
N GLU A 284 -11.89 -4.75 16.82
CA GLU A 284 -12.90 -5.31 17.73
C GLU A 284 -14.33 -4.96 17.33
N LYS A 285 -14.52 -4.14 16.28
CA LYS A 285 -15.81 -3.66 15.76
C LYS A 285 -16.70 -3.06 16.86
N ASN A 286 -16.06 -2.47 17.89
CA ASN A 286 -16.70 -1.91 19.07
C ASN A 286 -15.90 -0.72 19.63
N VAL A 287 -16.61 0.23 20.23
CA VAL A 287 -16.04 1.35 20.99
C VAL A 287 -16.80 1.48 22.31
N ASP A 288 -16.10 1.22 23.41
CA ASP A 288 -16.66 1.39 24.74
C ASP A 288 -16.46 2.82 25.27
N VAL A 289 -17.02 3.09 26.45
CA VAL A 289 -16.92 4.40 27.11
C VAL A 289 -15.48 4.77 27.44
N LYS A 290 -14.59 3.79 27.66
CA LYS A 290 -13.19 4.06 27.99
C LYS A 290 -12.42 4.51 26.74
N ARG A 291 -12.50 3.74 25.66
CA ARG A 291 -11.84 4.05 24.39
C ARG A 291 -12.36 5.32 23.75
N SER A 292 -13.67 5.56 23.83
CA SER A 292 -14.24 6.84 23.37
C SER A 292 -13.64 8.03 24.13
N ARG A 293 -13.47 7.94 25.45
CA ARG A 293 -12.79 9.00 26.23
C ARG A 293 -11.32 9.15 25.85
N GLU A 294 -10.60 8.06 25.55
CA GLU A 294 -9.22 8.12 25.07
C GLU A 294 -9.13 8.81 23.70
N LEU A 295 -9.96 8.41 22.73
CA LEU A 295 -10.05 9.03 21.40
C LEU A 295 -10.41 10.52 21.50
N GLN A 296 -11.40 10.86 22.33
CA GLN A 296 -11.77 12.23 22.62
C GLN A 296 -10.61 13.01 23.25
N GLY A 297 -9.92 12.42 24.23
CA GLY A 297 -8.78 13.02 24.89
C GLY A 297 -7.65 13.37 23.93
N PHE A 298 -7.39 12.54 22.92
CA PHE A 298 -6.41 12.86 21.88
C PHE A 298 -6.82 14.09 21.07
N LEU A 299 -8.07 14.17 20.61
CA LEU A 299 -8.58 15.33 19.86
C LEU A 299 -8.55 16.61 20.69
N ASP A 300 -8.97 16.53 21.96
CA ASP A 300 -9.06 17.68 22.86
C ASP A 300 -7.68 18.12 23.40
N SER A 301 -6.66 17.25 23.31
CA SER A 301 -5.30 17.55 23.76
C SER A 301 -4.47 18.41 22.80
N ILE A 302 -4.98 18.66 21.58
CA ILE A 302 -4.27 19.40 20.55
C ILE A 302 -4.14 20.87 20.99
N LYS A 303 -2.90 21.30 21.21
CA LYS A 303 -2.59 22.64 21.69
C LYS A 303 -2.61 23.66 20.56
N ARG A 304 -2.88 24.91 20.93
CA ARG A 304 -2.71 26.06 20.02
C ARG A 304 -1.26 26.13 19.53
N GLY A 305 -1.07 26.26 18.22
CA GLY A 305 0.23 26.19 17.53
C GLY A 305 0.64 24.79 17.07
N GLN A 306 -0.12 23.73 17.40
CA GLN A 306 0.10 22.35 16.94
C GLN A 306 -1.07 21.84 16.08
N GLU A 307 -1.86 22.76 15.53
CA GLU A 307 -3.09 22.41 14.82
C GLU A 307 -2.82 21.55 13.58
N GLN A 308 -1.62 21.61 12.98
CA GLN A 308 -1.22 20.77 11.84
C GLN A 308 -1.45 19.27 12.09
N VAL A 309 -1.39 18.81 13.34
CA VAL A 309 -1.70 17.43 13.73
C VAL A 309 -3.13 17.04 13.34
N LEU A 310 -4.09 17.98 13.33
CA LEU A 310 -5.45 17.74 12.86
C LEU A 310 -5.49 17.27 11.41
N GLY A 311 -4.60 17.78 10.55
CA GLY A 311 -4.49 17.32 9.16
C GLY A 311 -4.19 15.83 9.09
N ASP A 312 -3.21 15.38 9.88
CA ASP A 312 -2.81 13.97 9.90
C ASP A 312 -3.85 13.06 10.56
N LEU A 313 -4.50 13.52 11.63
CA LEU A 313 -5.61 12.80 12.26
C LEU A 313 -6.82 12.70 11.31
N SER A 314 -7.11 13.78 10.58
CA SER A 314 -8.19 13.80 9.59
C SER A 314 -7.93 12.82 8.45
N MET A 315 -6.68 12.67 7.97
CA MET A 315 -6.33 11.62 7.01
C MET A 315 -6.60 10.23 7.61
N THR A 316 -6.15 9.95 8.83
CA THR A 316 -6.41 8.66 9.47
C THR A 316 -7.91 8.37 9.57
N LEU A 317 -8.74 9.39 9.80
CA LEU A 317 -10.21 9.26 9.86
C LEU A 317 -10.89 9.23 8.48
N CYS A 318 -10.23 9.73 7.44
CA CYS A 318 -10.67 9.66 6.04
C CYS A 318 -10.41 8.28 5.43
N ASP A 319 -9.64 7.41 6.09
CA ASP A 319 -9.51 5.99 5.72
C ASP A 319 -10.90 5.33 5.62
N PRO A 320 -11.26 4.71 4.47
CA PRO A 320 -12.53 4.00 4.31
C PRO A 320 -12.84 3.01 5.44
N TYR A 321 -11.83 2.33 6.01
CA TYR A 321 -12.05 1.40 7.13
C TYR A 321 -12.45 2.13 8.42
N ALA A 322 -11.90 3.32 8.67
CA ALA A 322 -12.30 4.19 9.77
C ALA A 322 -13.72 4.71 9.56
N ILE A 323 -14.05 5.24 8.38
CA ILE A 323 -15.40 5.70 8.03
C ILE A 323 -16.42 4.56 8.23
N ASN A 324 -16.12 3.37 7.72
CA ASN A 324 -16.97 2.19 7.87
C ASN A 324 -17.19 1.80 9.33
N PHE A 325 -16.14 1.82 10.14
CA PHE A 325 -16.24 1.57 11.57
C PHE A 325 -17.09 2.61 12.29
N LEU A 326 -16.84 3.90 12.05
CA LEU A 326 -17.55 5.01 12.71
C LEU A 326 -19.05 4.98 12.35
N ALA A 327 -19.38 4.86 11.07
CA ALA A 327 -20.76 4.86 10.60
C ALA A 327 -21.52 3.60 11.04
N THR A 328 -20.91 2.41 10.93
CA THR A 328 -21.54 1.17 11.42
C THR A 328 -21.74 1.19 12.94
N SER A 329 -20.79 1.73 13.69
CA SER A 329 -20.91 1.86 15.15
C SER A 329 -21.99 2.87 15.54
N ALA A 330 -22.10 3.98 14.82
CA ALA A 330 -23.19 4.93 14.98
C ALA A 330 -24.55 4.26 14.72
N MET A 331 -24.70 3.48 13.64
CA MET A 331 -25.93 2.74 13.35
C MET A 331 -26.29 1.75 14.48
N LYS A 332 -25.32 0.98 14.99
CA LYS A 332 -25.54 0.08 16.14
C LYS A 332 -26.04 0.83 17.38
N ILE A 333 -25.45 1.99 17.68
CA ILE A 333 -25.87 2.83 18.80
C ILE A 333 -27.29 3.37 18.55
N LEU A 334 -27.62 3.83 17.34
CA LEU A 334 -28.96 4.31 17.01
C LEU A 334 -30.02 3.22 17.21
N HIS A 335 -29.78 1.99 16.74
CA HIS A 335 -30.68 0.87 17.02
C HIS A 335 -30.85 0.61 18.52
N HIS A 336 -29.77 0.64 19.28
CA HIS A 336 -29.84 0.51 20.73
C HIS A 336 -30.68 1.63 21.36
N ILE A 337 -30.47 2.88 20.96
CA ILE A 337 -31.23 4.02 21.47
C ILE A 337 -32.72 3.88 21.14
N ILE A 338 -33.06 3.42 19.93
CA ILE A 338 -34.44 3.11 19.52
C ILE A 338 -35.05 2.05 20.46
N SER A 339 -34.35 0.94 20.69
CA SER A 339 -34.86 -0.16 21.52
C SER A 339 -35.08 0.21 22.99
N TYR A 340 -34.35 1.21 23.49
CA TYR A 340 -34.44 1.69 24.88
C TYR A 340 -35.13 3.05 25.01
N GLU A 341 -35.77 3.55 23.94
CA GLU A 341 -36.47 4.84 23.90
C GLU A 341 -35.64 6.04 24.40
N GLY A 342 -34.33 6.02 24.12
CA GLY A 342 -33.40 7.07 24.53
C GLY A 342 -33.35 8.26 23.56
N MET A 343 -32.62 9.31 23.95
CA MET A 343 -32.34 10.46 23.07
C MET A 343 -30.91 10.39 22.51
N ALA A 344 -30.78 10.55 21.18
CA ALA A 344 -29.48 10.53 20.50
C ALA A 344 -28.45 11.51 21.06
N ARG A 345 -28.90 12.72 21.42
CA ARG A 345 -28.04 13.79 21.97
C ARG A 345 -27.43 13.46 23.34
N ASP A 346 -28.04 12.55 24.10
CA ASP A 346 -27.57 12.17 25.44
C ASP A 346 -26.46 11.11 25.36
N ASN A 347 -26.31 10.44 24.22
CA ASN A 347 -25.27 9.46 24.01
C ASN A 347 -23.96 10.14 23.58
N THR A 348 -23.06 10.36 24.53
CA THR A 348 -21.78 11.04 24.29
C THR A 348 -20.87 10.29 23.31
N VAL A 349 -20.98 8.96 23.26
CA VAL A 349 -20.20 8.14 22.31
C VAL A 349 -20.67 8.41 20.89
N LEU A 350 -21.98 8.41 20.65
CA LEU A 350 -22.54 8.77 19.34
C LEU A 350 -22.07 10.15 18.89
N VAL A 351 -22.19 11.17 19.75
CA VAL A 351 -21.76 12.54 19.41
C VAL A 351 -20.27 12.59 19.04
N LEU A 352 -19.41 11.86 19.77
CA LEU A 352 -17.99 11.74 19.42
C LEU A 352 -17.77 11.07 18.06
N LEU A 353 -18.48 9.98 17.76
CA LEU A 353 -18.36 9.30 16.47
C LEU A 353 -18.72 10.22 15.30
N LEU A 354 -19.77 11.04 15.46
CA LEU A 354 -20.19 12.01 14.45
C LEU A 354 -19.18 13.14 14.28
N ARG A 355 -18.59 13.62 15.38
CA ARG A 355 -17.49 14.61 15.37
C ARG A 355 -16.27 14.06 14.62
N MET A 356 -15.86 12.83 14.93
CA MET A 356 -14.75 12.15 14.24
C MET A 356 -15.04 11.92 12.76
N LEU A 357 -16.28 11.54 12.41
CA LEU A 357 -16.70 11.38 11.03
C LEU A 357 -16.65 12.71 10.27
N ALA A 358 -17.15 13.80 10.86
CA ALA A 358 -17.06 15.15 10.28
C ALA A 358 -15.59 15.56 10.03
N LEU A 359 -14.70 15.28 10.98
CA LEU A 359 -13.27 15.56 10.86
C LEU A 359 -12.64 14.78 9.70
N GLY A 360 -12.90 13.47 9.57
CA GLY A 360 -12.40 12.65 8.47
C GLY A 360 -12.91 13.09 7.10
N LEU A 361 -14.21 13.42 6.99
CA LEU A 361 -14.82 13.90 5.75
C LEU A 361 -14.30 15.28 5.30
N SER A 362 -13.69 16.04 6.22
CA SER A 362 -13.10 17.35 5.94
C SER A 362 -11.60 17.28 5.61
N ALA A 363 -11.00 16.09 5.60
CA ALA A 363 -9.55 15.92 5.49
C ALA A 363 -8.95 16.54 4.23
N TRP A 364 -9.57 16.31 3.07
CA TRP A 364 -9.07 16.86 1.80
C TRP A 364 -9.05 18.40 1.83
N ASN A 365 -10.18 19.02 2.20
CA ASN A 365 -10.30 20.48 2.29
C ASN A 365 -9.35 21.08 3.33
N MET A 366 -9.19 20.41 4.48
CA MET A 366 -8.30 20.85 5.55
C MET A 366 -6.84 20.86 5.12
N ILE A 367 -6.41 19.82 4.39
CA ILE A 367 -5.04 19.72 3.89
C ILE A 367 -4.81 20.68 2.72
N ASP A 368 -5.77 20.81 1.80
CA ASP A 368 -5.64 21.71 0.65
C ASP A 368 -5.56 23.18 1.08
N SER A 369 -6.48 23.61 1.95
CA SER A 369 -6.54 24.98 2.46
C SER A 369 -5.45 25.32 3.47
N GLN A 370 -4.80 24.30 4.06
CA GLN A 370 -3.90 24.44 5.22
C GLN A 370 -4.59 25.11 6.44
N GLU A 371 -5.92 25.12 6.49
CA GLU A 371 -6.69 25.60 7.63
C GLU A 371 -7.02 24.46 8.58
N PHE A 372 -6.10 24.18 9.50
CA PHE A 372 -6.24 23.10 10.48
C PHE A 372 -7.18 23.50 11.62
N LYS A 373 -8.49 23.41 11.36
CA LYS A 373 -9.53 23.63 12.36
C LYS A 373 -10.52 22.50 12.32
N GLU A 374 -10.95 22.06 13.50
CA GLU A 374 -11.97 21.05 13.58
C GLU A 374 -13.31 21.56 13.02
N PRO A 375 -13.96 20.82 12.10
CA PRO A 375 -15.27 21.19 11.59
C PRO A 375 -16.31 21.13 12.71
N LYS A 376 -17.16 22.16 12.79
CA LYS A 376 -18.28 22.16 13.74
C LYS A 376 -19.36 21.23 13.22
N LEU A 377 -19.71 20.21 14.02
CA LEU A 377 -20.90 19.40 13.75
C LEU A 377 -22.14 20.28 13.91
N ASP A 378 -22.92 20.43 12.84
CA ASP A 378 -24.19 21.16 12.90
C ASP A 378 -25.12 20.50 13.94
N PRO A 379 -25.55 21.22 14.99
CA PRO A 379 -26.47 20.69 16.00
C PRO A 379 -27.74 20.09 15.39
N GLN A 380 -28.19 20.59 14.24
CA GLN A 380 -29.38 20.08 13.57
C GLN A 380 -29.22 18.63 13.07
N VAL A 381 -28.00 18.18 12.80
CA VAL A 381 -27.74 16.77 12.48
C VAL A 381 -28.19 15.89 13.65
N VAL A 382 -27.86 16.28 14.89
CA VAL A 382 -28.20 15.51 16.09
C VAL A 382 -29.67 15.72 16.50
N THR A 383 -30.20 16.94 16.37
CA THR A 383 -31.52 17.27 16.90
C THR A 383 -32.67 17.10 15.92
N LYS A 384 -32.41 17.05 14.60
CA LYS A 384 -33.44 16.91 13.56
C LYS A 384 -33.20 15.70 12.67
N PHE A 385 -32.02 15.60 12.05
CA PHE A 385 -31.72 14.52 11.11
C PHE A 385 -31.71 13.15 11.79
N ILE A 386 -30.97 12.96 12.87
CA ILE A 386 -30.88 11.67 13.55
C ILE A 386 -32.27 11.19 14.05
N PRO A 387 -33.10 12.00 14.70
CA PRO A 387 -34.46 11.61 15.03
C PRO A 387 -35.30 11.22 13.81
N ALA A 388 -35.15 11.93 12.69
CA ALA A 388 -35.83 11.58 11.44
C ALA A 388 -35.33 10.23 10.87
N LEU A 389 -34.02 9.98 10.91
CA LEU A 389 -33.43 8.69 10.53
C LEU A 389 -33.88 7.56 11.47
N MET A 390 -33.94 7.80 12.77
CA MET A 390 -34.46 6.83 13.75
C MET A 390 -35.94 6.52 13.51
N SER A 391 -36.75 7.52 13.16
CA SER A 391 -38.15 7.31 12.74
C SER A 391 -38.21 6.42 11.51
N LEU A 392 -37.33 6.67 10.51
CA LEU A 392 -37.24 5.85 9.30
C LEU A 392 -36.85 4.39 9.61
N MET A 393 -36.00 4.16 10.62
CA MET A 393 -35.58 2.82 11.07
C MET A 393 -36.69 2.03 11.78
N VAL A 394 -37.71 2.69 12.31
CA VAL A 394 -38.83 2.07 13.05
C VAL A 394 -40.11 1.99 12.21
N ASP A 395 -40.30 2.92 11.28
CA ASP A 395 -41.52 3.04 10.49
C ASP A 395 -41.71 1.84 9.56
N ASP A 396 -42.72 1.01 9.86
CA ASP A 396 -42.89 -0.28 9.19
C ASP A 396 -43.53 -0.16 7.80
N GLN A 397 -44.51 0.71 7.52
CA GLN A 397 -45.15 0.70 6.19
C GLN A 397 -45.75 2.08 5.81
N VAL A 398 -45.47 2.54 4.57
CA VAL A 398 -46.19 3.58 3.77
C VAL A 398 -45.74 5.06 3.84
N ARG A 399 -44.93 5.54 4.79
CA ARG A 399 -44.54 6.98 4.79
C ARG A 399 -43.35 7.27 3.86
N PRO A 400 -43.36 8.36 3.06
CA PRO A 400 -42.15 8.80 2.36
C PRO A 400 -41.01 9.05 3.37
N PRO A 401 -39.74 9.03 2.94
CA PRO A 401 -38.66 9.47 3.81
C PRO A 401 -38.98 10.88 4.33
N PRO A 402 -38.76 11.18 5.62
CA PRO A 402 -39.02 12.52 6.14
C PRO A 402 -38.28 13.57 5.31
N ASP A 403 -38.93 14.69 4.98
CA ASP A 403 -38.30 15.79 4.19
C ASP A 403 -36.96 16.24 4.78
N ALA A 404 -36.84 16.18 6.11
CA ALA A 404 -35.58 16.42 6.81
C ALA A 404 -34.47 15.47 6.34
N CYS A 405 -34.73 14.16 6.24
CA CYS A 405 -33.74 13.20 5.74
C CYS A 405 -33.28 13.56 4.32
N GLN A 406 -34.19 13.93 3.43
CA GLN A 406 -33.85 14.32 2.07
C GLN A 406 -32.99 15.60 2.03
N ALA A 407 -33.37 16.65 2.76
CA ALA A 407 -32.61 17.89 2.80
C ALA A 407 -31.19 17.69 3.38
N TYR A 408 -31.07 17.01 4.54
CA TYR A 408 -29.76 16.84 5.19
C TYR A 408 -28.83 15.92 4.40
N VAL A 409 -29.34 14.91 3.68
CA VAL A 409 -28.49 14.04 2.84
C VAL A 409 -27.80 14.81 1.72
N GLN A 410 -28.40 15.90 1.24
CA GLN A 410 -27.83 16.76 0.20
C GLN A 410 -26.86 17.83 0.75
N GLU A 411 -27.06 18.27 1.99
CA GLU A 411 -26.33 19.41 2.58
C GLU A 411 -25.24 19.01 3.60
N SER A 412 -25.37 17.85 4.25
CA SER A 412 -24.49 17.44 5.34
C SER A 412 -23.76 16.15 5.02
N SER A 413 -22.43 16.23 4.94
CA SER A 413 -21.56 15.08 4.69
C SER A 413 -21.75 13.94 5.69
N VAL A 414 -21.92 14.26 6.97
CA VAL A 414 -22.19 13.28 8.03
C VAL A 414 -23.55 12.60 7.82
N ALA A 415 -24.58 13.37 7.47
CA ALA A 415 -25.91 12.83 7.21
C ALA A 415 -25.91 11.92 5.97
N SER A 416 -25.21 12.32 4.89
CA SER A 416 -25.05 11.48 3.70
C SER A 416 -24.42 10.13 4.04
N ILE A 417 -23.32 10.11 4.80
CA ILE A 417 -22.67 8.85 5.23
C ILE A 417 -23.60 8.02 6.11
N LEU A 418 -24.29 8.62 7.09
CA LEU A 418 -25.22 7.86 7.93
C LEU A 418 -26.37 7.25 7.12
N SER A 419 -26.93 7.99 6.17
CA SER A 419 -27.98 7.48 5.28
C SER A 419 -27.46 6.37 4.36
N MET A 420 -26.24 6.49 3.82
CA MET A 420 -25.56 5.42 3.10
C MET A 420 -25.47 4.15 3.96
N TYR A 421 -25.03 4.27 5.22
CA TYR A 421 -24.89 3.11 6.10
C TYR A 421 -26.23 2.54 6.61
N TYR A 422 -27.27 3.38 6.70
CA TYR A 422 -28.64 2.89 6.88
C TYR A 422 -29.10 2.06 5.66
N THR A 423 -28.84 2.51 4.43
CA THR A 423 -29.13 1.73 3.21
C THR A 423 -28.43 0.38 3.22
N LEU A 424 -27.15 0.34 3.60
CA LEU A 424 -26.40 -0.91 3.74
C LEU A 424 -26.99 -1.81 4.84
N HIS A 425 -27.45 -1.22 5.94
CA HIS A 425 -28.13 -1.96 7.00
C HIS A 425 -29.46 -2.55 6.51
N ALA A 426 -30.31 -1.77 5.84
CA ALA A 426 -31.58 -2.23 5.27
C ALA A 426 -31.36 -3.36 4.26
N ALA A 427 -30.38 -3.20 3.35
CA ALA A 427 -30.00 -4.24 2.40
C ALA A 427 -29.52 -5.53 3.08
N ARG A 428 -28.70 -5.41 4.14
CA ARG A 428 -28.24 -6.57 4.93
C ARG A 428 -29.39 -7.30 5.61
N SER A 429 -30.34 -6.55 6.17
CA SER A 429 -31.54 -7.08 6.82
C SER A 429 -32.60 -7.59 5.83
N LYS A 430 -32.32 -7.49 4.51
CA LYS A 430 -33.28 -7.78 3.42
C LYS A 430 -34.58 -6.98 3.55
N ASP A 431 -34.50 -5.79 4.15
CA ASP A 431 -35.62 -4.86 4.24
C ASP A 431 -35.74 -4.09 2.92
N ARG A 432 -36.50 -4.68 1.99
CA ARG A 432 -36.78 -4.07 0.68
C ARG A 432 -37.42 -2.69 0.82
N VAL A 433 -38.39 -2.53 1.73
CA VAL A 433 -39.16 -1.30 1.85
C VAL A 433 -38.27 -0.18 2.38
N GLY A 434 -37.52 -0.43 3.45
CA GLY A 434 -36.55 0.52 3.99
C GLY A 434 -35.50 0.93 2.97
N LEU A 435 -34.96 -0.03 2.21
CA LEU A 435 -33.99 0.23 1.14
C LEU A 435 -34.57 1.15 0.07
N MET A 436 -35.76 0.84 -0.46
CA MET A 436 -36.39 1.64 -1.50
C MET A 436 -36.68 3.09 -1.06
N ARG A 437 -37.02 3.30 0.21
CA ARG A 437 -37.33 4.64 0.74
C ARG A 437 -36.14 5.59 0.75
N ILE A 438 -34.91 5.07 0.94
CA ILE A 438 -33.72 5.90 1.08
C ILE A 438 -32.84 5.91 -0.17
N LEU A 439 -32.80 4.81 -0.93
CA LEU A 439 -31.83 4.64 -2.02
C LEU A 439 -31.99 5.70 -3.13
N GLY A 440 -33.23 6.03 -3.53
CA GLY A 440 -33.48 7.10 -4.50
C GLY A 440 -33.02 8.48 -4.01
N THR A 441 -33.11 8.74 -2.69
CA THR A 441 -32.61 9.99 -2.08
C THR A 441 -31.08 10.08 -2.15
N LEU A 442 -30.39 8.93 -2.07
CA LEU A 442 -28.93 8.90 -2.10
C LEU A 442 -28.33 9.31 -3.46
N ALA A 443 -29.12 9.25 -4.54
CA ALA A 443 -28.67 9.70 -5.86
C ALA A 443 -28.22 11.18 -5.87
N ALA A 444 -28.76 11.99 -4.95
CA ALA A 444 -28.44 13.40 -4.79
C ALA A 444 -27.56 13.69 -3.56
N CYS A 445 -26.82 12.70 -3.02
CA CYS A 445 -25.96 12.91 -1.85
C CYS A 445 -24.98 14.06 -2.03
N GLU A 446 -24.67 14.76 -0.93
CA GLU A 446 -23.60 15.75 -0.88
C GLU A 446 -22.31 15.18 -1.49
N SER A 447 -21.71 15.92 -2.43
CA SER A 447 -20.49 15.54 -3.17
C SER A 447 -20.53 14.19 -3.86
N ASP A 448 -21.72 13.71 -4.26
CA ASP A 448 -21.87 12.44 -4.98
C ASP A 448 -21.30 11.21 -4.23
N ARG A 449 -21.18 11.28 -2.88
CA ARG A 449 -20.49 10.22 -2.10
C ARG A 449 -21.09 8.83 -2.21
N ALA A 450 -22.39 8.75 -2.52
CA ALA A 450 -23.05 7.46 -2.76
C ALA A 450 -22.51 6.73 -4.00
N PHE A 451 -21.68 7.39 -4.82
CA PHE A 451 -21.00 6.80 -5.98
C PHE A 451 -19.52 6.49 -5.73
N GLU A 452 -19.04 6.57 -4.48
CA GLU A 452 -17.70 6.13 -4.09
C GLU A 452 -17.59 4.59 -4.08
N ASP A 453 -16.46 4.07 -4.54
CA ASP A 453 -16.27 2.63 -4.76
C ASP A 453 -16.47 1.75 -3.52
N PRO A 454 -15.96 2.07 -2.31
CA PRO A 454 -16.16 1.21 -1.16
C PRO A 454 -17.63 1.01 -0.79
N PHE A 455 -18.46 2.06 -0.96
CA PHE A 455 -19.89 1.99 -0.71
C PHE A 455 -20.59 1.20 -1.82
N LEU A 456 -20.35 1.52 -3.09
CA LEU A 456 -20.97 0.83 -4.22
C LEU A 456 -20.62 -0.66 -4.22
N HIS A 457 -19.36 -1.02 -3.97
CA HIS A 457 -18.91 -2.40 -3.86
C HIS A 457 -19.71 -3.17 -2.81
N PHE A 458 -19.93 -2.57 -1.64
CA PHE A 458 -20.65 -3.21 -0.56
C PHE A 458 -22.17 -3.26 -0.83
N LEU A 459 -22.75 -2.18 -1.35
CA LEU A 459 -24.16 -2.12 -1.73
C LEU A 459 -24.48 -3.17 -2.80
N VAL A 460 -23.68 -3.27 -3.86
CA VAL A 460 -23.85 -4.27 -4.92
C VAL A 460 -23.77 -5.69 -4.35
N SER A 461 -22.78 -5.98 -3.50
CA SER A 461 -22.68 -7.29 -2.86
C SER A 461 -23.93 -7.63 -2.05
N LEU A 462 -24.53 -6.67 -1.33
CA LEU A 462 -25.78 -6.89 -0.59
C LEU A 462 -26.99 -7.05 -1.52
N LEU A 463 -27.11 -6.23 -2.56
CA LEU A 463 -28.19 -6.30 -3.56
C LEU A 463 -28.21 -7.64 -4.29
N VAL A 464 -27.04 -8.24 -4.57
CA VAL A 464 -26.96 -9.58 -5.18
C VAL A 464 -27.68 -10.64 -4.33
N HIS A 465 -27.67 -10.51 -3.00
CA HIS A 465 -28.37 -11.44 -2.09
C HIS A 465 -29.87 -11.13 -1.97
N MET A 466 -30.32 -10.00 -2.52
CA MET A 466 -31.72 -9.63 -2.70
C MET A 466 -32.20 -9.96 -4.12
N GLY A 467 -31.53 -10.88 -4.83
CA GLY A 467 -31.79 -11.20 -6.23
C GLY A 467 -33.26 -11.46 -6.60
N GLU A 468 -34.05 -12.06 -5.71
CA GLU A 468 -35.48 -12.33 -5.96
C GLU A 468 -36.31 -11.04 -6.07
N GLU A 469 -35.92 -9.97 -5.39
CA GLU A 469 -36.65 -8.69 -5.42
C GLU A 469 -36.55 -8.00 -6.79
N PHE A 470 -35.56 -8.35 -7.62
CA PHE A 470 -35.42 -7.84 -8.98
C PHE A 470 -36.49 -8.36 -9.96
N ALA A 471 -37.33 -9.32 -9.56
CA ALA A 471 -38.53 -9.65 -10.31
C ALA A 471 -39.61 -8.54 -10.22
N ALA A 472 -39.53 -7.67 -9.20
CA ALA A 472 -40.48 -6.60 -8.98
C ALA A 472 -40.03 -5.30 -9.68
N GLU A 473 -40.92 -4.72 -10.48
CA GLU A 473 -40.61 -3.56 -11.32
C GLU A 473 -40.33 -2.29 -10.51
N ASP A 474 -41.05 -2.08 -9.41
CA ASP A 474 -40.85 -0.97 -8.48
C ASP A 474 -39.45 -1.01 -7.84
N PHE A 475 -38.96 -2.20 -7.47
CA PHE A 475 -37.60 -2.38 -6.96
C PHE A 475 -36.56 -2.08 -8.05
N CYS A 476 -36.78 -2.55 -9.27
CA CYS A 476 -35.92 -2.25 -10.42
C CYS A 476 -35.84 -0.75 -10.70
N THR A 477 -36.96 -0.03 -10.65
CA THR A 477 -37.00 1.42 -10.87
C THR A 477 -36.16 2.16 -9.84
N VAL A 478 -36.29 1.85 -8.54
CA VAL A 478 -35.51 2.54 -7.52
C VAL A 478 -34.01 2.24 -7.66
N VAL A 479 -33.63 0.97 -7.86
CA VAL A 479 -32.22 0.58 -7.96
C VAL A 479 -31.59 1.12 -9.24
N PHE A 480 -32.17 0.83 -10.40
CA PHE A 480 -31.55 1.15 -11.68
C PHE A 480 -31.85 2.56 -12.15
N ASP A 481 -33.11 2.98 -12.09
CA ASP A 481 -33.56 4.22 -12.74
C ASP A 481 -33.38 5.43 -11.82
N GLU A 482 -33.62 5.32 -10.52
CA GLU A 482 -33.45 6.46 -9.59
C GLU A 482 -32.00 6.58 -9.10
N PHE A 483 -31.38 5.47 -8.71
CA PHE A 483 -30.04 5.49 -8.13
C PHE A 483 -28.90 5.35 -9.16
N PHE A 484 -28.77 4.19 -9.83
CA PHE A 484 -27.61 3.96 -10.70
C PHE A 484 -27.61 4.86 -11.94
N SER A 485 -28.76 5.14 -12.55
CA SER A 485 -28.86 5.98 -13.75
C SER A 485 -28.23 7.37 -13.55
N SER A 486 -28.43 7.94 -12.35
CA SER A 486 -27.90 9.24 -11.93
C SER A 486 -26.37 9.29 -11.92
N GLY A 487 -25.69 8.13 -11.87
CA GLY A 487 -24.23 8.03 -11.86
C GLY A 487 -23.61 7.39 -13.10
N LEU A 488 -24.39 7.01 -14.12
CA LEU A 488 -23.90 6.23 -15.27
C LEU A 488 -22.82 6.90 -16.13
N THR A 489 -22.65 8.22 -16.00
CA THR A 489 -21.55 8.94 -16.65
C THR A 489 -20.17 8.59 -16.07
N ARG A 490 -20.12 7.92 -14.92
CA ARG A 490 -18.87 7.55 -14.24
C ARG A 490 -18.56 6.07 -14.48
N ASP A 491 -17.37 5.79 -15.00
CA ASP A 491 -16.93 4.42 -15.30
C ASP A 491 -17.03 3.48 -14.10
N ASN A 492 -16.72 3.97 -12.90
CA ASN A 492 -16.76 3.16 -11.70
C ASN A 492 -18.19 2.72 -11.34
N VAL A 493 -19.19 3.60 -11.51
CA VAL A 493 -20.62 3.28 -11.32
C VAL A 493 -21.07 2.26 -12.35
N THR A 494 -20.70 2.46 -13.63
CA THR A 494 -21.02 1.50 -14.71
C THR A 494 -20.44 0.11 -14.40
N ARG A 495 -19.19 0.03 -13.93
CA ARG A 495 -18.56 -1.26 -13.55
C ARG A 495 -19.30 -1.95 -12.40
N HIS A 496 -19.72 -1.20 -11.38
CA HIS A 496 -20.48 -1.75 -10.27
C HIS A 496 -21.88 -2.22 -10.69
N LEU A 497 -22.55 -1.50 -11.59
CA LEU A 497 -23.83 -1.93 -12.15
C LEU A 497 -23.69 -3.16 -13.06
N LEU A 498 -22.67 -3.21 -13.91
CA LEU A 498 -22.35 -4.42 -14.70
C LEU A 498 -22.06 -5.62 -13.80
N LYS A 499 -21.34 -5.41 -12.69
CA LYS A 499 -21.12 -6.44 -11.65
C LYS A 499 -22.43 -6.88 -11.01
N LEU A 500 -23.36 -5.98 -10.69
CA LEU A 500 -24.68 -6.37 -10.17
C LEU A 500 -25.43 -7.24 -11.19
N LEU A 501 -25.50 -6.78 -12.45
CA LEU A 501 -26.18 -7.50 -13.53
C LEU A 501 -25.59 -8.88 -13.77
N TRP A 502 -24.27 -9.04 -13.63
CA TRP A 502 -23.58 -10.34 -13.75
C TRP A 502 -24.20 -11.46 -12.91
N TYR A 503 -24.81 -11.12 -11.77
CA TYR A 503 -25.46 -12.09 -10.89
C TYR A 503 -26.98 -12.08 -10.99
N VAL A 504 -27.61 -10.94 -11.28
CA VAL A 504 -29.08 -10.80 -11.19
C VAL A 504 -29.80 -10.91 -12.54
N TYR A 505 -29.11 -10.94 -13.68
CA TYR A 505 -29.74 -10.96 -15.00
C TYR A 505 -30.81 -12.06 -15.21
N PRO A 506 -30.69 -13.30 -14.69
CA PRO A 506 -31.72 -14.32 -14.91
C PRO A 506 -33.01 -14.05 -14.15
N LYS A 507 -32.98 -13.15 -13.17
CA LYS A 507 -34.12 -12.80 -12.30
C LYS A 507 -34.85 -11.55 -12.76
N LEU A 508 -34.32 -10.85 -13.76
CA LEU A 508 -34.91 -9.63 -14.30
C LEU A 508 -36.00 -9.94 -15.33
N PRO A 509 -37.06 -9.10 -15.41
CA PRO A 509 -37.98 -9.12 -16.55
C PRO A 509 -37.23 -8.91 -17.88
N ALA A 510 -37.59 -9.66 -18.92
CA ALA A 510 -36.86 -9.64 -20.20
C ALA A 510 -36.80 -8.24 -20.86
N SER A 511 -37.89 -7.47 -20.78
CA SER A 511 -37.95 -6.08 -21.26
C SER A 511 -37.00 -5.16 -20.49
N ARG A 512 -36.90 -5.35 -19.17
CA ARG A 512 -36.02 -4.60 -18.27
C ARG A 512 -34.57 -4.92 -18.57
N LEU A 513 -34.22 -6.20 -18.70
CA LEU A 513 -32.87 -6.63 -19.07
C LEU A 513 -32.43 -6.04 -20.41
N HIS A 514 -33.27 -6.10 -21.44
CA HIS A 514 -32.96 -5.54 -22.76
C HIS A 514 -32.70 -4.02 -22.70
N THR A 515 -33.52 -3.29 -21.93
CA THR A 515 -33.37 -1.84 -21.74
C THR A 515 -32.06 -1.50 -21.04
N LEU A 516 -31.71 -2.25 -19.99
CA LEU A 516 -30.48 -2.04 -19.22
C LEU A 516 -29.22 -2.35 -20.03
N VAL A 517 -29.17 -3.48 -20.75
CA VAL A 517 -28.04 -3.82 -21.62
C VAL A 517 -27.83 -2.74 -22.67
N LYS A 518 -28.90 -2.25 -23.30
CA LYS A 518 -28.81 -1.15 -24.26
C LYS A 518 -28.31 0.15 -23.62
N ALA A 519 -28.78 0.48 -22.42
CA ALA A 519 -28.37 1.70 -21.71
C ALA A 519 -26.91 1.65 -21.23
N LEU A 520 -26.38 0.45 -20.97
CA LEU A 520 -25.00 0.22 -20.52
C LEU A 520 -24.00 0.03 -21.64
N GLN A 521 -24.43 0.10 -22.91
CA GLN A 521 -23.53 -0.03 -24.04
C GLN A 521 -22.43 1.03 -23.95
N PRO A 522 -21.15 0.61 -23.87
CA PRO A 522 -20.07 1.52 -23.53
C PRO A 522 -19.78 2.49 -24.67
N SER A 523 -19.56 3.75 -24.32
CA SER A 523 -19.17 4.77 -25.29
C SER A 523 -17.67 4.71 -25.61
N SER A 524 -17.25 5.33 -26.72
CA SER A 524 -15.83 5.38 -27.11
C SER A 524 -14.92 6.12 -26.12
N GLN A 525 -15.49 6.86 -25.17
CA GLN A 525 -14.75 7.62 -24.15
C GLN A 525 -14.53 6.84 -22.85
N GLN A 526 -15.24 5.73 -22.64
CA GLN A 526 -15.14 4.95 -21.41
C GLN A 526 -13.93 4.02 -21.41
N ASN A 527 -13.45 3.70 -20.21
CA ASN A 527 -12.30 2.83 -20.00
C ASN A 527 -12.51 1.44 -20.62
N GLU A 528 -11.45 0.90 -21.24
CA GLU A 528 -11.42 -0.44 -21.85
C GLU A 528 -11.90 -1.55 -20.90
N ALA A 529 -11.68 -1.41 -19.59
CA ALA A 529 -12.18 -2.37 -18.60
C ALA A 529 -13.72 -2.46 -18.57
N VAL A 530 -14.43 -1.37 -18.86
CA VAL A 530 -15.90 -1.34 -18.99
C VAL A 530 -16.31 -2.11 -20.23
N HIS A 531 -15.65 -1.87 -21.37
CA HIS A 531 -15.89 -2.58 -22.63
C HIS A 531 -15.75 -4.09 -22.46
N ARG A 532 -14.63 -4.54 -21.91
CA ARG A 532 -14.38 -5.98 -21.68
C ARG A 532 -15.45 -6.63 -20.78
N LEU A 533 -15.86 -5.94 -19.71
CA LEU A 533 -16.88 -6.47 -18.80
C LEU A 533 -18.27 -6.50 -19.45
N TYR A 534 -18.61 -5.47 -20.21
CA TYR A 534 -19.87 -5.41 -20.98
C TYR A 534 -19.96 -6.53 -22.03
N ASP A 535 -18.88 -6.73 -22.79
CA ASP A 535 -18.82 -7.76 -23.83
C ASP A 535 -18.95 -9.16 -23.20
N ALA A 536 -18.21 -9.43 -22.13
CA ALA A 536 -18.29 -10.69 -21.39
C ALA A 536 -19.70 -10.94 -20.82
N LEU A 537 -20.36 -9.90 -20.30
CA LEU A 537 -21.73 -10.01 -19.78
C LEU A 537 -22.72 -10.30 -20.92
N THR A 538 -22.57 -9.63 -22.06
CA THR A 538 -23.46 -9.79 -23.23
C THR A 538 -23.31 -11.18 -23.84
N GLU A 539 -22.08 -11.69 -23.94
CA GLU A 539 -21.80 -13.06 -24.37
C GLU A 539 -22.48 -14.07 -23.44
N ARG A 540 -22.33 -13.89 -22.12
CA ARG A 540 -22.94 -14.75 -21.11
C ARG A 540 -24.47 -14.75 -21.15
N ILE A 541 -25.08 -13.57 -21.35
CA ILE A 541 -26.54 -13.47 -21.52
C ILE A 541 -26.98 -14.17 -22.81
N GLY A 542 -26.22 -14.01 -23.90
CA GLY A 542 -26.52 -14.63 -25.19
C GLY A 542 -26.31 -16.15 -25.24
N SER A 543 -25.39 -16.68 -24.42
CA SER A 543 -25.14 -18.13 -24.28
C SER A 543 -26.12 -18.83 -23.35
N GLU A 544 -27.07 -18.10 -22.74
CA GLU A 544 -27.99 -18.61 -21.70
C GLU A 544 -27.26 -19.35 -20.57
N GLU A 545 -26.03 -18.94 -20.26
CA GLU A 545 -25.29 -19.49 -19.13
C GLU A 545 -26.07 -19.25 -17.82
N ALA A 546 -25.90 -20.13 -16.83
CA ALA A 546 -26.43 -19.88 -15.50
C ALA A 546 -25.65 -18.75 -14.81
N ALA A 547 -26.33 -17.91 -14.03
CA ALA A 547 -25.65 -16.93 -13.18
C ALA A 547 -24.71 -17.64 -12.19
N PRO A 548 -23.59 -17.02 -11.79
CA PRO A 548 -22.70 -17.62 -10.81
C PRO A 548 -23.42 -17.87 -9.49
N ALA A 549 -23.01 -18.91 -8.77
CA ALA A 549 -23.58 -19.24 -7.47
C ALA A 549 -23.34 -18.10 -6.46
N VAL A 550 -24.42 -17.62 -5.85
CA VAL A 550 -24.36 -16.66 -4.75
C VAL A 550 -24.20 -17.44 -3.44
N PRO A 551 -23.23 -17.10 -2.57
CA PRO A 551 -23.10 -17.74 -1.26
C PRO A 551 -24.41 -17.66 -0.47
N ALA A 552 -24.82 -18.77 0.15
CA ALA A 552 -26.10 -18.87 0.84
C ALA A 552 -26.20 -17.96 2.09
N ASN A 553 -25.07 -17.71 2.75
CA ASN A 553 -25.01 -16.98 4.01
C ASN A 553 -24.16 -15.71 3.85
N MET A 554 -24.53 -14.67 4.58
CA MET A 554 -23.79 -13.41 4.66
C MET A 554 -22.58 -13.45 5.61
N ASP A 555 -22.25 -14.61 6.19
CA ASP A 555 -21.25 -14.75 7.27
C ASP A 555 -19.84 -14.26 6.88
N TYR A 556 -19.50 -14.31 5.59
CA TYR A 556 -18.26 -13.77 5.04
C TYR A 556 -18.22 -12.22 5.03
N LEU A 557 -19.37 -11.55 5.13
CA LEU A 557 -19.47 -10.10 5.38
C LEU A 557 -19.17 -9.76 6.86
N GLU A 558 -19.19 -10.74 7.76
CA GLU A 558 -19.02 -10.53 9.21
C GLU A 558 -17.71 -11.07 9.78
N SER A 559 -17.10 -12.11 9.18
CA SER A 559 -16.04 -12.88 9.83
C SER A 559 -14.60 -12.41 9.49
N PRO A 560 -13.75 -12.15 10.51
CA PRO A 560 -12.30 -11.98 10.37
C PRO A 560 -11.51 -13.29 10.60
N LEU A 561 -12.16 -14.46 10.68
CA LEU A 561 -11.52 -15.72 11.09
C LEU A 561 -11.47 -16.73 9.95
N MET A 562 -10.51 -16.54 9.04
CA MET A 562 -9.74 -17.67 8.54
C MET A 562 -8.33 -17.51 9.10
N SER A 563 -8.09 -18.23 10.20
CA SER A 563 -6.79 -18.40 10.82
C SER A 563 -5.75 -18.81 9.78
N VAL A 564 -4.69 -18.00 9.65
CA VAL A 564 -3.41 -18.44 9.08
C VAL A 564 -2.95 -19.65 9.91
N PRO A 565 -2.48 -20.75 9.30
CA PRO A 565 -1.95 -21.87 10.06
C PRO A 565 -0.78 -21.37 10.90
N THR A 566 -0.87 -21.51 12.22
CA THR A 566 0.26 -21.30 13.13
C THR A 566 1.41 -22.20 12.65
N PRO A 567 2.64 -21.68 12.43
CA PRO A 567 3.78 -22.53 12.17
C PRO A 567 3.94 -23.50 13.34
N ALA A 568 4.16 -24.77 13.05
CA ALA A 568 4.40 -25.77 14.09
C ALA A 568 5.59 -25.32 14.99
N PRO A 569 5.52 -25.53 16.31
CA PRO A 569 6.67 -25.28 17.18
C PRO A 569 7.84 -26.13 16.68
N ILE A 570 8.97 -25.48 16.41
CA ILE A 570 10.23 -26.18 16.22
C ILE A 570 10.61 -26.73 17.60
N HIS A 571 10.53 -28.05 17.73
CA HIS A 571 11.09 -28.79 18.87
C HIS A 571 12.60 -28.95 18.72
#